data_AF-A0A4P5SVY8-F1
#
_entry.id   AF-A0A4P5SVY8-F1
#
_cell.length_a   1.000
_cell.length_b   1.000
_cell.length_c   1.000
_cell.angle_alpha   90.00
_cell.angle_beta   90.00
_cell.angle_gamma   90.00
#
_symmetry.space_group_name_H-M   'P 1'
#
loop_
_entity.id
_entity.type
_entity.pdbx_description
1 polymer ?
#
loop_
_entity_poly.entity_id
_entity_poly.type
_entity_poly.pdbx_seq_one_letter_code
_entity_poly.pdbx_strand_id
1 'polypeptide(L)'
;MKPVHIRIITSCLFGLAVTLLALLASVDSTVDIVGTGRHYTLFKMHMIKQAIGEYQTEKRTLPPSLDALHIILGSDREDSWNRPIIYTKAGTRYTLTSYGMDGKPGGVGLDADFTLDTPRPRGSRVTFSQYLMYVAPPELGFAACISGGLAWFLCFRVFHPERITKTHRVVLLVQFAALLLGTAIIATLITVLHIPTGH
;
A
#
# COMPACT_ATOMS: atom_id res chain seq x y z
N MET A 1 -22.44 -5.60 34.63
CA MET A 1 -22.24 -6.55 33.51
C MET A 1 -21.86 -7.92 34.05
N LYS A 2 -22.39 -9.02 33.49
CA LYS A 2 -21.96 -10.37 33.91
C LYS A 2 -20.50 -10.62 33.47
N PRO A 3 -19.67 -11.32 34.26
CA PRO A 3 -18.26 -11.58 33.95
C PRO A 3 -17.98 -12.17 32.56
N VAL A 4 -18.89 -13.02 32.06
CA VAL A 4 -18.82 -13.57 30.70
C VAL A 4 -18.90 -12.49 29.60
N HIS A 5 -19.69 -11.43 29.78
CA HIS A 5 -19.81 -10.36 28.79
C HIS A 5 -18.53 -9.53 28.72
N ILE A 6 -17.91 -9.25 29.88
CA ILE A 6 -16.62 -8.57 29.94
C ILE A 6 -15.59 -9.37 29.17
N ARG A 7 -15.55 -10.69 29.39
CA ARG A 7 -14.62 -11.58 28.66
C ARG A 7 -14.84 -11.55 27.16
N ILE A 8 -16.09 -11.69 26.69
CA ILE A 8 -16.40 -11.63 25.25
C ILE A 8 -15.93 -10.31 24.64
N ILE A 9 -16.27 -9.18 25.28
CA ILE A 9 -15.93 -7.85 24.76
C ILE A 9 -14.41 -7.65 24.74
N THR A 10 -13.71 -7.92 25.85
CA THR A 10 -12.26 -7.75 25.93
C THR A 10 -11.53 -8.60 24.89
N SER A 11 -11.93 -9.87 24.76
CA SER A 11 -11.33 -10.75 23.75
C SER A 11 -11.62 -10.27 22.34
N CYS A 12 -12.85 -9.78 22.07
CA CYS A 12 -13.24 -9.29 20.75
C CYS A 12 -12.41 -8.07 20.35
N LEU A 13 -12.25 -7.12 21.27
CA LEU A 13 -11.37 -5.96 21.09
C LEU A 13 -9.92 -6.38 20.83
N PHE A 14 -9.42 -7.40 21.53
CA PHE A 14 -8.06 -7.91 21.34
C PHE A 14 -7.88 -8.54 19.95
N GLY A 15 -8.82 -9.38 19.51
CA GLY A 15 -8.80 -9.97 18.18
C GLY A 15 -8.84 -8.91 17.06
N LEU A 16 -9.74 -7.93 17.19
CA LEU A 16 -9.84 -6.80 16.26
C LEU A 16 -8.55 -5.98 16.21
N ALA A 17 -7.93 -5.72 17.37
CA ALA A 17 -6.66 -5.01 17.44
C ALA A 17 -5.54 -5.76 16.71
N VAL A 18 -5.45 -7.08 16.88
CA VAL A 18 -4.46 -7.91 16.18
C VAL A 18 -4.69 -7.91 14.67
N THR A 19 -5.93 -8.07 14.21
CA THR A 19 -6.25 -7.98 12.77
C THR A 19 -5.89 -6.61 12.20
N LEU A 20 -6.24 -5.53 12.90
CA LEU A 20 -5.91 -4.17 12.45
C LEU A 20 -4.41 -3.94 12.38
N LEU A 21 -3.66 -4.37 13.40
CA LEU A 21 -2.20 -4.25 13.41
C LEU A 21 -1.54 -5.05 12.31
N ALA A 22 -2.02 -6.27 12.03
CA ALA A 22 -1.52 -7.09 10.93
C ALA A 22 -1.75 -6.40 9.58
N LEU A 23 -2.95 -5.84 9.35
CA LEU A 23 -3.26 -5.08 8.14
C LEU A 23 -2.47 -3.78 8.02
N LEU A 24 -2.23 -3.07 9.12
CA LEU A 24 -1.40 -1.86 9.11
C LEU A 24 0.06 -2.18 8.83
N ALA A 25 0.60 -3.25 9.41
CA ALA A 25 1.97 -3.68 9.15
C ALA A 25 2.15 -4.10 7.68
N SER A 26 1.15 -4.74 7.08
CA SER A 26 1.22 -5.14 5.68
C SER A 26 1.12 -3.97 4.70
N VAL A 27 0.45 -2.85 5.06
CA VAL A 27 0.43 -1.63 4.23
C VAL A 27 1.85 -1.18 3.90
N ASP A 28 2.72 -1.11 4.91
CA ASP A 28 4.11 -0.65 4.73
C ASP A 28 4.91 -1.59 3.82
N SER A 29 4.69 -2.91 3.93
CA SER A 29 5.34 -3.90 3.07
C SER A 29 4.84 -3.89 1.62
N THR A 30 3.61 -3.42 1.37
CA THR A 30 2.99 -3.48 0.04
C THR A 30 3.17 -2.20 -0.78
N VAL A 31 3.79 -1.17 -0.21
CA VAL A 31 4.16 0.08 -0.90
C VAL A 31 4.99 -0.21 -2.17
N ASP A 32 5.73 -1.32 -2.20
CA ASP A 32 6.55 -1.71 -3.34
C ASP A 32 5.73 -2.17 -4.57
N ILE A 33 4.56 -2.81 -4.38
CA ILE A 33 3.71 -3.26 -5.50
C ILE A 33 3.10 -2.08 -6.26
N VAL A 34 2.67 -1.05 -5.51
CA VAL A 34 2.18 0.22 -6.07
C VAL A 34 3.33 0.99 -6.74
N GLY A 35 4.56 0.77 -6.25
CA GLY A 35 5.78 1.20 -6.91
C GLY A 35 5.87 0.73 -8.36
N THR A 36 5.42 -0.49 -8.68
CA THR A 36 5.56 -1.08 -10.03
C THR A 36 4.80 -0.30 -11.10
N GLY A 37 3.51 0.00 -10.89
CA GLY A 37 2.72 0.78 -11.86
C GLY A 37 3.26 2.21 -12.02
N ARG A 38 3.64 2.83 -10.91
CA ARG A 38 4.28 4.15 -10.98
C ARG A 38 5.60 4.11 -11.75
N HIS A 39 6.43 3.09 -11.51
CA HIS A 39 7.72 2.94 -12.17
C HIS A 39 7.57 2.76 -13.68
N TYR A 40 6.59 1.95 -14.10
CA TYR A 40 6.26 1.78 -15.51
C TYR A 40 5.76 3.09 -16.16
N THR A 41 4.90 3.84 -15.47
CA THR A 41 4.44 5.14 -15.95
C THR A 41 5.59 6.15 -16.08
N LEU A 42 6.51 6.20 -15.11
CA LEU A 42 7.68 7.05 -15.16
C LEU A 42 8.64 6.65 -16.29
N PHE A 43 8.83 5.34 -16.51
CA PHE A 43 9.58 4.83 -17.65
C PHE A 43 8.98 5.32 -18.98
N LYS A 44 7.65 5.25 -19.15
CA LYS A 44 6.98 5.81 -20.33
C LYS A 44 7.15 7.31 -20.46
N MET A 45 7.01 8.07 -19.36
CA MET A 45 7.24 9.50 -19.38
C MET A 45 8.68 9.85 -19.80
N HIS A 46 9.67 9.04 -19.41
CA HIS A 46 11.05 9.19 -19.89
C HIS A 46 11.18 8.96 -21.40
N MET A 47 10.54 7.92 -21.95
CA MET A 47 10.48 7.68 -23.39
C MET A 47 9.84 8.84 -24.15
N ILE A 48 8.73 9.37 -23.64
CA ILE A 48 8.06 10.54 -24.22
C ILE A 48 8.96 11.78 -24.16
N LYS A 49 9.64 12.02 -23.04
CA LYS A 49 10.62 13.10 -22.89
C LYS A 49 11.75 13.00 -23.93
N GLN A 50 12.24 11.80 -24.19
CA GLN A 50 13.26 11.58 -25.22
C GLN A 50 12.73 11.93 -26.61
N ALA A 51 11.54 11.45 -26.98
CA ALA A 51 10.90 11.76 -28.26
C ALA A 51 10.62 13.26 -28.43
N ILE A 52 10.23 13.97 -27.37
CA ILE A 52 10.10 15.44 -27.37
C ILE A 52 11.46 16.10 -27.66
N GLY A 53 12.55 15.60 -27.07
CA GLY A 53 13.91 16.12 -27.29
C GLY A 53 14.39 15.91 -28.74
N GLU A 54 14.10 14.76 -29.32
CA GLU A 54 14.39 14.47 -30.74
C GLU A 54 13.61 15.41 -31.66
N TYR A 55 12.29 15.55 -31.44
CA TYR A 55 11.44 16.49 -32.19
C TYR A 55 11.96 17.93 -32.09
N GLN A 56 12.34 18.37 -30.88
CA GLN A 56 12.87 19.71 -30.65
C GLN A 56 14.22 19.93 -31.34
N THR A 57 15.06 18.89 -31.44
CA THR A 57 16.33 18.96 -32.16
C THR A 57 16.10 19.16 -33.66
N GLU A 58 15.15 18.44 -34.23
CA GLU A 58 14.82 18.51 -35.67
C GLU A 58 14.06 19.80 -36.03
N LYS A 59 12.98 20.10 -35.32
CA LYS A 59 12.05 21.20 -35.66
C LYS A 59 12.35 22.51 -34.92
N ARG A 60 13.35 22.54 -34.04
CA ARG A 60 13.73 23.68 -33.19
C ARG A 60 12.58 24.25 -32.34
N THR A 61 11.51 23.48 -32.16
CA THR A 61 10.29 23.86 -31.46
C THR A 61 9.76 22.69 -30.65
N LEU A 62 9.01 22.96 -29.58
CA LEU A 62 8.32 21.90 -28.84
C LEU A 62 7.11 21.39 -29.64
N PRO A 63 6.79 20.09 -29.56
CA PRO A 63 5.65 19.55 -30.27
C PRO A 63 4.34 20.22 -29.81
N PRO A 64 3.38 20.45 -30.72
CA PRO A 64 2.10 21.08 -30.36
C PRO A 64 1.26 20.20 -29.43
N SER A 65 1.36 18.88 -29.59
CA SER A 65 0.73 17.85 -28.77
C SER A 65 1.55 16.56 -28.86
N LEU A 66 1.25 15.56 -28.03
CA LEU A 66 1.90 14.25 -28.14
C LEU A 66 1.58 13.55 -29.47
N ASP A 67 0.48 13.89 -30.16
CA ASP A 67 0.12 13.31 -31.45
C ASP A 67 1.15 13.59 -32.55
N ALA A 68 1.82 14.73 -32.46
CA ALA A 68 2.93 15.08 -33.35
C ALA A 68 4.12 14.10 -33.23
N LEU A 69 4.18 13.29 -32.18
CA LEU A 69 5.24 12.32 -31.91
C LEU A 69 4.85 10.88 -32.31
N HIS A 70 3.72 10.68 -33.02
CA HIS A 70 3.21 9.35 -33.36
C HIS A 70 4.21 8.46 -34.11
N ILE A 71 5.04 9.06 -34.97
CA ILE A 71 6.07 8.33 -35.74
C ILE A 71 7.15 7.73 -34.81
N ILE A 72 7.43 8.35 -33.67
CA ILE A 72 8.51 7.97 -32.75
C ILE A 72 8.00 7.04 -31.63
N LEU A 73 6.84 7.35 -31.06
CA LEU A 73 6.29 6.66 -29.88
C LEU A 73 5.24 5.59 -30.22
N GLY A 74 4.72 5.56 -31.45
CA GLY A 74 3.54 4.77 -31.79
C GLY A 74 2.27 5.28 -31.08
N SER A 75 1.38 4.35 -30.72
CA SER A 75 0.12 4.63 -30.00
C SER A 75 0.24 4.52 -28.48
N ASP A 76 1.35 4.02 -27.95
CA ASP A 76 1.48 3.70 -26.53
C ASP A 76 1.91 4.93 -25.70
N ARG A 77 0.92 5.69 -25.22
CA ARG A 77 1.11 6.91 -24.42
C ARG A 77 0.30 6.91 -23.13
N GLU A 78 -0.10 5.72 -22.72
CA GLU A 78 -0.95 5.52 -21.56
C GLU A 78 -0.09 5.19 -20.34
N ASP A 79 -0.51 5.65 -19.17
CA ASP A 79 0.06 5.26 -17.90
C ASP A 79 -0.32 3.81 -17.52
N SER A 80 0.09 3.36 -16.33
CA SER A 80 -0.22 2.01 -15.84
C SER A 80 -1.69 1.74 -15.56
N TRP A 81 -2.55 2.76 -15.61
CA TRP A 81 -4.00 2.62 -15.49
C TRP A 81 -4.70 2.73 -16.84
N ASN A 82 -3.95 2.61 -17.95
CA ASN A 82 -4.43 2.76 -19.33
C ASN A 82 -5.08 4.13 -19.57
N ARG A 83 -4.55 5.18 -18.92
CA ARG A 83 -5.01 6.56 -19.09
C ARG A 83 -3.97 7.38 -19.83
N PRO A 84 -4.36 8.32 -20.71
CA PRO A 84 -3.40 9.09 -21.48
C PRO A 84 -2.53 9.96 -20.57
N ILE A 85 -1.21 9.96 -20.81
CA ILE A 85 -0.29 10.89 -20.16
C ILE A 85 -0.58 12.31 -20.68
N ILE A 86 -0.79 13.24 -19.76
CA ILE A 86 -1.12 14.63 -20.08
C ILE A 86 0.15 15.41 -20.37
N TYR A 87 0.19 16.04 -21.54
CA TYR A 87 1.26 16.95 -21.96
C TYR A 87 0.77 18.39 -21.89
N THR A 88 1.40 19.20 -21.05
CA THR A 88 1.14 20.64 -20.96
C THR A 88 2.41 21.40 -21.31
N LYS A 89 2.31 22.43 -22.16
CA LYS A 89 3.43 23.30 -22.52
C LYS A 89 3.19 24.74 -22.08
N ALA A 90 4.25 25.40 -21.61
CA ALA A 90 4.26 26.80 -21.23
C ALA A 90 5.56 27.46 -21.73
N GLY A 91 5.47 28.16 -22.85
CA GLY A 91 6.63 28.74 -23.53
C GLY A 91 7.62 27.66 -23.98
N THR A 92 8.84 27.70 -23.43
CA THR A 92 9.91 26.73 -23.72
C THR A 92 9.93 25.53 -22.77
N ARG A 93 9.01 25.47 -21.81
CA ARG A 93 8.91 24.39 -20.82
C ARG A 93 7.69 23.52 -21.11
N TYR A 94 7.75 22.27 -20.66
CA TYR A 94 6.62 21.36 -20.69
C TYR A 94 6.59 20.49 -19.43
N THR A 95 5.45 19.86 -19.21
CA THR A 95 5.23 18.91 -18.11
C THR A 95 4.48 17.70 -18.64
N LEU A 96 4.89 16.52 -18.19
CA LEU A 96 4.19 15.26 -18.39
C LEU A 96 3.57 14.86 -17.05
N THR A 97 2.26 14.63 -17.04
CA THR A 97 1.49 14.35 -15.83
C THR A 97 0.66 13.09 -16.03
N SER A 98 0.65 12.20 -15.04
CA SER A 98 -0.38 11.17 -14.87
C SER A 98 -1.25 11.59 -13.69
N TYR A 99 -2.56 11.50 -13.87
CA TYR A 99 -3.56 11.79 -12.85
C TYR A 99 -3.88 10.56 -11.98
N GLY A 100 -3.01 9.55 -11.97
CA GLY A 100 -3.19 8.37 -11.14
C GLY A 100 -4.39 7.50 -11.54
N MET A 101 -4.82 6.68 -10.58
CA MET A 101 -5.82 5.63 -10.79
C MET A 101 -7.22 6.17 -11.10
N ASP A 102 -7.62 7.32 -10.58
CA ASP A 102 -8.93 7.94 -10.86
C ASP A 102 -8.94 8.81 -12.13
N GLY A 103 -7.74 9.17 -12.60
CA GLY A 103 -7.45 10.01 -13.75
C GLY A 103 -8.06 11.39 -13.70
N LYS A 104 -8.23 11.94 -12.50
CA LYS A 104 -8.67 13.31 -12.28
C LYS A 104 -7.54 14.10 -11.63
N PRO A 105 -7.43 15.40 -11.92
CA PRO A 105 -6.40 16.22 -11.27
C PRO A 105 -6.58 16.24 -9.75
N GLY A 106 -5.48 16.04 -9.03
CA GLY A 106 -5.40 16.05 -7.58
C GLY A 106 -5.26 14.66 -6.98
N GLY A 107 -6.19 14.31 -6.09
CA GLY A 107 -6.24 12.99 -5.45
C GLY A 107 -5.20 12.72 -4.36
N VAL A 108 -5.27 11.51 -3.79
CA VAL A 108 -4.35 10.98 -2.77
C VAL A 108 -4.07 9.50 -3.01
N GLY A 109 -2.93 9.02 -2.54
CA GLY A 109 -2.51 7.64 -2.68
C GLY A 109 -2.35 7.21 -4.13
N LEU A 110 -3.18 6.28 -4.58
CA LEU A 110 -3.17 5.77 -5.96
C LEU A 110 -3.73 6.80 -6.96
N ASP A 111 -4.56 7.72 -6.48
CA ASP A 111 -5.20 8.77 -7.27
C ASP A 111 -4.35 10.06 -7.30
N ALA A 112 -3.19 10.06 -6.64
CA ALA A 112 -2.35 11.25 -6.59
C ALA A 112 -1.67 11.51 -7.93
N ASP A 113 -1.83 12.73 -8.44
CA ASP A 113 -1.08 13.21 -9.60
C ASP A 113 0.43 13.08 -9.40
N PHE A 114 1.17 12.71 -10.45
CA PHE A 114 2.63 12.78 -10.44
C PHE A 114 3.19 13.16 -11.82
N THR A 115 4.41 13.69 -11.79
CA THR A 115 5.14 14.13 -12.98
C THR A 115 6.53 13.54 -13.00
N LEU A 116 7.23 13.69 -14.11
CA LEU A 116 8.63 13.26 -14.22
C LEU A 116 9.54 13.98 -13.22
N ASP A 117 9.29 15.28 -13.00
CA ASP A 117 10.10 16.10 -12.08
C ASP A 117 9.71 15.88 -10.61
N THR A 118 8.47 15.44 -10.36
CA THR A 118 7.96 15.12 -9.01
C THR A 118 7.32 13.74 -9.02
N PRO A 119 8.13 12.66 -9.06
CA PRO A 119 7.62 11.28 -9.16
C PRO A 119 6.96 10.79 -7.86
N ARG A 120 7.23 11.43 -6.72
CA ARG A 120 6.64 11.08 -5.42
C ARG A 120 6.15 12.33 -4.69
N PRO A 121 5.03 12.93 -5.13
CA PRO A 121 4.47 14.09 -4.48
C PRO A 121 3.96 13.75 -3.07
N ARG A 122 3.85 14.78 -2.23
CA ARG A 122 3.20 14.66 -0.92
C ARG A 122 1.76 14.22 -1.12
N GLY A 123 1.31 13.24 -0.35
CA GLY A 123 -0.03 12.66 -0.50
C GLY A 123 -0.09 11.45 -1.44
N SER A 124 0.99 11.10 -2.15
CA SER A 124 1.04 9.90 -3.02
C SER A 124 1.23 8.57 -2.27
N ARG A 125 1.14 8.59 -0.93
CA ARG A 125 1.12 7.39 -0.08
C ARG A 125 -0.27 6.79 -0.10
N VAL A 126 -0.36 5.49 -0.38
CA VAL A 126 -1.64 4.77 -0.45
C VAL A 126 -2.40 4.89 0.85
N THR A 127 -3.69 5.23 0.74
CA THR A 127 -4.56 5.30 1.91
C THR A 127 -4.94 3.90 2.37
N PHE A 128 -5.26 3.73 3.65
CA PHE A 128 -5.68 2.42 4.17
C PHE A 128 -6.90 1.84 3.43
N SER A 129 -7.84 2.69 3.02
CA SER A 129 -9.00 2.26 2.24
C SER A 129 -8.61 1.77 0.85
N GLN A 130 -7.74 2.50 0.14
CA GLN A 130 -7.24 2.06 -1.17
C GLN A 130 -6.42 0.77 -1.04
N TYR A 131 -5.65 0.65 0.04
CA TYR A 131 -4.92 -0.57 0.33
C TYR A 131 -5.88 -1.75 0.43
N LEU A 132 -6.89 -1.67 1.29
CA LEU A 132 -7.83 -2.75 1.53
C LEU A 132 -8.62 -3.14 0.28
N MET A 133 -8.96 -2.17 -0.58
CA MET A 133 -9.83 -2.39 -1.75
C MET A 133 -9.09 -2.79 -3.02
N TYR A 134 -7.86 -2.29 -3.22
CA TYR A 134 -7.18 -2.39 -4.52
C TYR A 134 -5.78 -3.00 -4.47
N VAL A 135 -5.13 -3.03 -3.30
CA VAL A 135 -3.72 -3.41 -3.19
C VAL A 135 -3.52 -4.68 -2.37
N ALA A 136 -4.29 -4.85 -1.29
CA ALA A 136 -4.18 -5.97 -0.38
C ALA A 136 -4.52 -7.28 -1.12
N PRO A 137 -3.56 -8.23 -1.22
CA PRO A 137 -3.87 -9.57 -1.69
C PRO A 137 -4.94 -10.20 -0.77
N PRO A 138 -5.93 -10.92 -1.33
CA PRO A 138 -6.96 -11.59 -0.53
C PRO A 138 -6.37 -12.49 0.56
N GLU A 139 -5.21 -13.10 0.30
CA GLU A 139 -4.49 -13.98 1.20
C GLU A 139 -4.01 -13.25 2.45
N LEU A 140 -3.53 -12.01 2.32
CA LEU A 140 -3.11 -11.18 3.45
C LEU A 140 -4.31 -10.80 4.33
N GLY A 141 -5.43 -10.43 3.71
CA GLY A 141 -6.68 -10.16 4.44
C GLY A 141 -7.15 -11.38 5.24
N PHE A 142 -7.12 -12.56 4.61
CA PHE A 142 -7.49 -13.81 5.26
C PHE A 142 -6.55 -14.19 6.41
N ALA A 143 -5.23 -14.06 6.22
CA ALA A 143 -4.25 -14.32 7.26
C ALA A 143 -4.43 -13.39 8.47
N ALA A 144 -4.71 -12.10 8.24
CA ALA A 144 -4.99 -11.13 9.30
C ALA A 144 -6.27 -11.47 10.08
N CYS A 145 -7.32 -11.93 9.40
CA CYS A 145 -8.56 -12.40 10.01
C CYS A 145 -8.35 -13.66 10.85
N ILE A 146 -7.62 -14.66 10.34
CA ILE A 146 -7.27 -15.88 11.10
C ILE A 146 -6.49 -15.50 12.36
N SER A 147 -5.51 -14.62 12.22
CA SER A 147 -4.65 -14.19 13.33
C SER A 147 -5.47 -13.50 14.43
N GLY A 148 -6.39 -12.61 14.05
CA GLY A 148 -7.31 -11.98 15.00
C GLY A 148 -8.30 -12.97 15.63
N GLY A 149 -8.82 -13.93 14.86
CA GLY A 149 -9.70 -14.98 15.37
C GLY A 149 -9.01 -15.89 16.40
N LEU A 150 -7.76 -16.27 16.14
CA LEU A 150 -6.94 -17.02 17.09
C LEU A 150 -6.63 -16.18 18.34
N ALA A 151 -6.26 -14.91 18.17
CA ALA A 151 -6.01 -14.01 19.30
C ALA A 151 -7.26 -13.79 20.17
N TRP A 152 -8.43 -13.63 19.55
CA TRP A 152 -9.73 -13.59 20.21
C TRP A 152 -9.98 -14.85 21.03
N PHE A 153 -9.84 -16.03 20.41
CA PHE A 153 -10.09 -17.30 21.06
C PHE A 153 -9.14 -17.53 22.25
N LEU A 154 -7.85 -17.28 22.08
CA LEU A 154 -6.84 -17.43 23.14
C LEU A 154 -7.09 -16.44 24.28
N CYS A 155 -7.37 -15.16 23.97
CA CYS A 155 -7.71 -14.16 24.97
C CYS A 155 -8.95 -14.58 25.78
N PHE A 156 -9.96 -15.14 25.11
CA PHE A 156 -11.19 -15.60 25.76
C PHE A 156 -10.96 -16.79 26.69
N ARG A 157 -10.02 -17.68 26.35
CA ARG A 157 -9.67 -18.82 27.19
C ARG A 157 -8.82 -18.43 28.40
N VAL A 158 -7.95 -17.43 28.26
CA VAL A 158 -7.00 -17.02 29.31
C VAL A 158 -7.62 -16.00 30.27
N PHE A 159 -8.47 -15.09 29.78
CA PHE A 159 -8.98 -13.98 30.59
C PHE A 159 -10.15 -14.40 31.49
N HIS A 160 -9.91 -14.53 32.78
CA HIS A 160 -10.95 -14.80 33.79
C HIS A 160 -11.06 -13.63 34.79
N PRO A 161 -12.00 -12.69 34.61
CA PRO A 161 -12.07 -11.47 35.40
C PRO A 161 -12.32 -11.71 36.90
N GLU A 162 -12.97 -12.81 37.26
CA GLU A 162 -13.27 -13.18 38.66
C GLU A 162 -12.04 -13.59 39.47
N ARG A 163 -10.91 -13.92 38.81
CA ARG A 163 -9.70 -14.46 39.48
C ARG A 163 -8.55 -13.45 39.60
N ILE A 164 -8.79 -12.17 39.29
CA ILE A 164 -7.75 -11.15 39.24
C ILE A 164 -7.38 -10.69 40.66
N THR A 165 -6.53 -11.45 41.35
CA THR A 165 -5.76 -11.03 42.53
C THR A 165 -4.41 -10.41 42.11
N LYS A 166 -3.74 -9.64 42.99
CA LYS A 166 -2.46 -8.96 42.65
C LYS A 166 -1.40 -9.92 42.08
N THR A 167 -1.28 -11.11 42.65
CA THR A 167 -0.33 -12.15 42.20
C THR A 167 -0.70 -12.71 40.82
N HIS A 168 -2.00 -12.88 40.54
CA HIS A 168 -2.49 -13.33 39.23
C HIS A 168 -2.26 -12.30 38.13
N ARG A 169 -2.20 -11.00 38.44
CA ARG A 169 -1.85 -9.95 37.46
C ARG A 169 -0.44 -10.14 36.92
N VAL A 170 0.53 -10.46 37.80
CA VAL A 170 1.92 -10.70 37.40
C VAL A 170 2.01 -11.93 36.51
N VAL A 171 1.34 -13.02 36.87
CA VAL A 171 1.30 -14.25 36.07
C VAL A 171 0.69 -14.00 34.68
N LEU A 172 -0.43 -13.28 34.61
CA LEU A 172 -1.05 -12.88 33.34
C LEU A 172 -0.09 -12.06 32.48
N LEU A 173 0.61 -11.09 33.08
CA LEU A 173 1.56 -10.22 32.37
C LEU A 173 2.73 -11.03 31.81
N VAL A 174 3.27 -11.98 32.59
CA VAL A 174 4.31 -12.92 32.13
C VAL A 174 3.80 -13.81 31.00
N GLN A 175 2.58 -14.33 31.09
CA GLN A 175 1.98 -15.15 30.03
C GLN A 175 1.78 -14.36 28.73
N PHE A 176 1.30 -13.12 28.81
CA PHE A 176 1.19 -12.24 27.65
C PHE A 176 2.55 -11.90 27.05
N ALA A 177 3.56 -11.61 27.88
CA ALA A 177 4.92 -11.35 27.42
C ALA A 177 5.53 -12.58 26.72
N ALA A 178 5.35 -13.77 27.29
CA ALA A 178 5.80 -15.03 26.69
C ALA A 178 5.09 -15.33 25.37
N LEU A 179 3.78 -15.09 25.28
CA LEU A 179 3.02 -15.24 24.05
C LEU A 179 3.50 -14.26 22.97
N LEU A 180 3.68 -12.98 23.31
CA LEU A 180 4.20 -11.97 22.38
C LEU A 180 5.59 -12.34 21.86
N LEU A 181 6.49 -12.76 22.75
CA LEU A 181 7.83 -13.20 22.37
C LEU A 181 7.79 -14.42 21.45
N GLY A 182 7.01 -15.44 21.80
CA GLY A 182 6.84 -16.64 20.97
C GLY A 182 6.26 -16.31 19.60
N THR A 183 5.27 -15.42 19.54
CA THR A 183 4.66 -14.97 18.29
C THR A 183 5.66 -14.20 17.42
N ALA A 184 6.46 -13.30 18.01
CA ALA A 184 7.48 -12.55 17.28
C ALA A 184 8.56 -13.47 16.68
N ILE A 185 9.02 -14.48 17.44
CA ILE A 185 9.98 -15.48 16.97
C ILE A 185 9.39 -16.26 15.77
N ILE A 186 8.17 -16.77 15.89
CA ILE A 186 7.50 -17.52 14.81
C ILE A 186 7.30 -16.62 13.58
N ALA A 187 6.82 -15.40 13.75
CA ALA A 187 6.63 -14.46 12.65
C ALA A 187 7.95 -14.17 11.93
N THR A 188 9.04 -14.01 12.67
CA THR A 188 10.38 -13.78 12.11
C THR A 188 10.84 -15.00 11.31
N LEU A 189 10.67 -16.21 11.84
CA LEU A 189 11.01 -17.46 11.14
C LEU A 189 10.20 -17.63 9.86
N ILE A 190 8.88 -17.38 9.91
CA ILE A 190 8.02 -17.42 8.72
C ILE A 190 8.51 -16.41 7.68
N THR A 191 8.83 -15.19 8.10
CA THR A 191 9.32 -14.13 7.20
C THR A 191 10.65 -14.52 6.55
N VAL A 192 11.60 -15.10 7.30
CA VAL A 192 12.90 -15.55 6.80
C VAL A 192 12.77 -16.75 5.86
N LEU A 193 11.85 -17.67 6.15
CA LEU A 193 11.60 -18.87 5.34
C LEU A 193 10.73 -18.61 4.12
N HIS A 194 10.04 -17.47 4.06
CA HIS A 194 9.28 -17.07 2.88
C HIS A 194 10.26 -16.61 1.79
N ILE A 195 10.76 -17.58 1.02
CA ILE A 195 11.45 -17.30 -0.24
C ILE A 195 10.40 -16.69 -1.16
N PRO A 196 10.53 -15.42 -1.58
CA PRO A 196 9.59 -14.84 -2.52
C PRO A 196 9.69 -15.63 -3.83
N THR A 197 8.69 -16.45 -4.10
CA THR A 197 8.54 -17.09 -5.39
C THR A 197 8.21 -15.98 -6.36
N GLY A 198 9.21 -15.55 -7.14
CA GLY A 198 9.06 -14.50 -8.16
C GLY A 198 8.20 -14.96 -9.32
N HIS A 199 6.90 -15.14 -9.07
CA HIS A 199 5.86 -15.43 -10.03
C HIS A 199 4.85 -14.29 -10.07
#